data_AF-A0A2D4NWT7-F1
#
_entry.id   AF-A0A2D4NWT7-F1
#
_cell.length_a   1.000
_cell.length_b   1.000
_cell.length_c   1.000
_cell.angle_alpha   90.00
_cell.angle_beta   90.00
_cell.angle_gamma   90.00
#
_symmetry.space_group_name_H-M   'P 1'
#
loop_
_entity.id
_entity.type
_entity.pdbx_description
1 polymer ?
#
loop_
_entity_poly.entity_id
_entity_poly.type
_entity_poly.pdbx_seq_one_letter_code
_entity_poly.pdbx_strand_id
1 'polypeptide(L)'
;RTVHAGEVGPSQVIKEAVNILKAERIGHGYHIFEDEQLYKQLLEKNIHFELCPWSSHLTGACKTSFKEHPMIRFMKDGANYSLNSDDPLIFRSTIDKDYRIARDYMEFTEEEFKKLNINAAKSCFLEEQDKNKLVYK
;
A
#
# COMPACT_ATOMS: atom_id res chain seq x y z
N ARG A 1 -10.54 -8.17 -6.58
CA ARG A 1 -9.73 -9.26 -5.94
C ARG A 1 -8.34 -8.75 -5.56
N THR A 2 -7.80 -9.18 -4.42
CA THR A 2 -6.45 -8.84 -3.93
C THR A 2 -5.55 -10.08 -3.90
N VAL A 3 -4.23 -9.89 -3.98
CA VAL A 3 -3.20 -10.93 -3.86
C VAL A 3 -2.02 -10.36 -3.06
N HIS A 4 -1.52 -11.10 -2.07
CA HIS A 4 -0.25 -10.78 -1.42
C HIS A 4 0.90 -11.05 -2.39
N ALA A 5 1.68 -10.02 -2.72
CA ALA A 5 2.80 -10.13 -3.63
C ALA A 5 3.81 -9.00 -3.37
N GLY A 6 5.10 -9.27 -3.58
CA GLY A 6 6.12 -8.24 -3.41
C GLY A 6 6.37 -7.81 -1.96
N GLU A 7 5.81 -8.52 -0.96
CA GLU A 7 6.14 -8.30 0.44
C GLU A 7 7.56 -8.76 0.74
N VAL A 8 7.79 -10.07 0.63
CA VAL A 8 9.11 -10.72 0.78
C VAL A 8 9.63 -11.33 -0.53
N GLY A 9 8.72 -11.54 -1.49
CA GLY A 9 9.05 -12.06 -2.82
C GLY A 9 9.43 -10.93 -3.78
N PRO A 10 10.11 -11.26 -4.90
CA PRO A 10 10.57 -10.27 -5.87
C PRO A 10 9.42 -9.64 -6.67
N SER A 11 9.70 -8.55 -7.39
CA SER A 11 8.75 -7.87 -8.29
C SER A 11 8.03 -8.79 -9.29
N GLN A 12 8.67 -9.90 -9.70
CA GLN A 12 8.09 -10.91 -10.59
C GLN A 12 6.81 -11.54 -10.01
N VAL A 13 6.70 -11.70 -8.70
CA VAL A 13 5.48 -12.23 -8.04
C VAL A 13 4.33 -11.23 -8.17
N ILE A 14 4.62 -9.93 -8.13
CA ILE A 14 3.63 -8.87 -8.39
C ILE A 14 3.17 -8.94 -9.85
N LYS A 15 4.10 -9.12 -10.78
CA LYS A 15 3.81 -9.27 -12.22
C LYS A 15 2.85 -10.44 -12.47
N GLU A 16 3.07 -11.58 -11.83
CA GLU A 16 2.21 -12.75 -11.93
C GLU A 16 0.84 -12.51 -11.27
N ALA A 17 0.81 -11.88 -10.10
CA ALA A 17 -0.43 -11.50 -9.44
C ALA A 17 -1.32 -10.64 -10.36
N VAL A 18 -0.76 -9.62 -11.02
CA VAL A 18 -1.51 -8.75 -11.92
C VAL A 18 -1.85 -9.44 -13.25
N ASN A 19 -0.88 -10.10 -13.91
CA ASN A 19 -1.07 -10.56 -15.28
C ASN A 19 -1.73 -11.93 -15.39
N ILE A 20 -1.49 -12.81 -14.43
CA ILE A 20 -2.01 -14.19 -14.42
C ILE A 20 -3.24 -14.26 -13.53
N LEU A 21 -3.10 -13.88 -12.25
CA LEU A 21 -4.19 -13.96 -11.28
C LEU A 21 -5.20 -12.81 -11.40
N LYS A 22 -4.87 -11.81 -12.23
CA LYS A 22 -5.72 -10.64 -12.52
C LYS A 22 -6.07 -9.85 -11.25
N ALA A 23 -5.11 -9.72 -10.34
CA ALA A 23 -5.23 -8.93 -9.13
C ALA A 23 -5.60 -7.47 -9.46
N GLU A 24 -6.56 -6.93 -8.72
CA GLU A 24 -6.97 -5.52 -8.81
C GLU A 24 -6.25 -4.67 -7.76
N ARG A 25 -5.80 -5.30 -6.68
CA ARG A 25 -4.99 -4.71 -5.61
C ARG A 25 -3.85 -5.66 -5.24
N ILE A 26 -2.76 -5.10 -4.73
CA ILE A 26 -1.59 -5.84 -4.28
C ILE A 26 -1.43 -5.63 -2.77
N GLY A 27 -1.47 -6.74 -2.03
CA GLY A 27 -1.06 -6.79 -0.63
C GLY A 27 0.44 -6.51 -0.54
N HIS A 28 0.82 -5.45 0.18
CA HIS A 28 2.18 -4.94 0.30
C HIS A 28 2.77 -4.36 -0.99
N GLY A 29 3.49 -5.16 -1.80
CA GLY A 29 4.13 -4.70 -3.04
C GLY A 29 5.42 -3.89 -2.87
N TYR A 30 6.12 -3.95 -1.73
CA TYR A 30 7.33 -3.14 -1.48
C TYR A 30 8.47 -3.39 -2.47
N HIS A 31 8.62 -4.62 -2.96
CA HIS A 31 9.66 -5.01 -3.90
C HIS A 31 9.32 -4.64 -5.36
N ILE A 32 8.25 -3.86 -5.61
CA ILE A 32 7.91 -3.39 -6.96
C ILE A 32 9.03 -2.56 -7.61
N PHE A 33 9.81 -1.84 -6.80
CA PHE A 33 10.88 -0.95 -7.25
C PHE A 33 12.12 -1.70 -7.78
N GLU A 34 12.18 -3.03 -7.63
CA GLU A 34 13.20 -3.85 -8.31
C GLU A 34 12.98 -3.88 -9.84
N ASP A 35 11.76 -3.57 -10.30
CA ASP A 35 11.39 -3.48 -11.71
C ASP A 35 10.66 -2.16 -11.99
N GLU A 36 11.43 -1.12 -12.30
CA GLU A 36 10.93 0.22 -12.64
C GLU A 36 9.95 0.23 -13.83
N GLN A 37 10.10 -0.71 -14.77
CA GLN A 37 9.20 -0.79 -15.92
C GLN A 37 7.84 -1.31 -15.48
N LEU A 38 7.82 -2.37 -14.66
CA LEU A 38 6.58 -2.89 -14.08
C LEU A 38 5.93 -1.85 -13.18
N TYR A 39 6.69 -1.17 -12.32
CA TYR A 39 6.16 -0.12 -11.45
C TYR A 39 5.42 0.96 -12.24
N LYS A 40 6.04 1.50 -13.30
CA LYS A 40 5.40 2.50 -14.18
C LYS A 40 4.11 1.99 -14.80
N GLN A 41 4.09 0.75 -15.28
CA GLN A 41 2.89 0.14 -15.84
C GLN A 41 1.77 0.01 -14.81
N LEU A 42 2.09 -0.37 -13.56
CA LEU A 42 1.10 -0.53 -12.51
C LEU A 42 0.58 0.83 -12.01
N LEU A 43 1.44 1.85 -12.00
CA LEU A 43 1.07 3.23 -11.71
C LEU A 43 0.08 3.78 -12.75
N GLU A 44 0.36 3.60 -14.05
CA GLU A 44 -0.55 3.99 -15.15
C GLU A 44 -1.90 3.26 -15.09
N LYS A 45 -1.88 1.97 -14.72
CA LYS A 45 -3.09 1.17 -14.50
C LYS A 45 -3.83 1.50 -13.20
N ASN A 46 -3.28 2.40 -12.39
CA ASN A 46 -3.84 2.80 -11.10
C ASN A 46 -4.06 1.61 -10.14
N ILE A 47 -3.16 0.61 -10.17
CA ILE A 47 -3.21 -0.52 -9.23
C ILE A 47 -3.08 -0.01 -7.80
N HIS A 48 -3.93 -0.53 -6.91
CA HIS A 48 -3.92 -0.16 -5.50
C HIS A 48 -2.94 -1.04 -4.71
N PHE A 49 -2.06 -0.41 -3.92
CA PHE A 49 -1.14 -1.09 -2.99
C PHE A 49 -1.63 -0.99 -1.54
N GLU A 50 -1.73 -2.12 -0.86
CA GLU A 50 -2.18 -2.23 0.53
C GLU A 50 -0.93 -2.22 1.44
N LEU A 51 -0.48 -1.03 1.86
CA LEU A 51 0.79 -0.88 2.59
C LEU A 51 0.59 -1.03 4.10
N CYS A 52 1.54 -1.68 4.75
CA CYS A 52 1.55 -2.04 6.18
C CYS A 52 2.93 -1.77 6.81
N PRO A 53 3.31 -0.50 7.11
CA PRO A 53 4.65 -0.13 7.55
C PRO A 53 5.15 -0.82 8.82
N TRP A 54 4.30 -0.98 9.83
CA TRP A 54 4.72 -1.66 11.07
C TRP A 54 4.93 -3.16 10.84
N SER A 55 4.03 -3.79 10.10
CA SER A 55 4.15 -5.19 9.69
C SER A 55 5.44 -5.43 8.90
N SER A 56 5.71 -4.62 7.86
CA SER A 56 6.85 -4.81 6.97
C SER A 56 8.20 -4.76 7.71
N HIS A 57 8.27 -3.98 8.78
CA HIS A 57 9.43 -3.92 9.65
C HIS A 57 9.59 -5.20 10.49
N LEU A 58 8.50 -5.70 11.09
CA LEU A 58 8.52 -6.89 11.95
C LEU A 58 8.70 -8.19 11.17
N THR A 59 8.16 -8.29 9.95
CA THR A 59 8.34 -9.46 9.06
C THR A 59 9.70 -9.46 8.37
N GLY A 60 10.43 -8.34 8.41
CA GLY A 60 11.70 -8.16 7.71
C GLY A 60 11.55 -7.95 6.20
N ALA A 61 10.32 -7.73 5.73
CA ALA A 61 10.00 -7.35 4.35
C ALA A 61 10.66 -6.02 3.95
N CYS A 62 10.74 -5.06 4.87
CA CYS A 62 11.47 -3.82 4.70
C CYS A 62 12.57 -3.71 5.76
N LYS A 63 13.83 -3.90 5.33
CA LYS A 63 15.00 -3.86 6.22
C LYS A 63 15.56 -2.45 6.43
N THR A 64 15.07 -1.47 5.68
CA THR A 64 15.48 -0.06 5.80
C THR A 64 14.89 0.58 7.04
N SER A 65 15.43 1.74 7.43
CA SER A 65 14.78 2.56 8.45
C SER A 65 13.44 3.11 7.93
N PHE A 66 12.53 3.51 8.83
CA PHE A 66 11.26 4.12 8.39
C PHE A 66 11.46 5.40 7.57
N LYS A 67 12.59 6.10 7.71
CA LYS A 67 12.94 7.29 6.90
C LYS A 67 13.30 6.97 5.45
N GLU A 68 13.51 5.70 5.15
CA GLU A 68 13.88 5.16 3.84
C GLU A 68 12.89 4.07 3.40
N HIS A 69 11.70 4.05 3.99
CA HIS A 69 10.70 3.03 3.69
C HIS A 69 10.13 3.24 2.28
N PRO A 70 9.89 2.16 1.49
CA PRO A 70 9.38 2.26 0.12
C PRO A 70 8.05 3.03 -0.02
N MET A 71 7.24 3.07 1.05
CA MET A 71 6.02 3.91 1.12
C MET A 71 6.24 5.38 0.79
N ILE A 72 7.43 5.94 1.12
CA ILE A 72 7.78 7.32 0.78
C ILE A 72 7.79 7.52 -0.73
N ARG A 73 8.23 6.52 -1.49
CA ARG A 73 8.27 6.59 -2.95
C ARG A 73 6.87 6.52 -3.54
N PHE A 74 6.01 5.63 -3.05
CA PHE A 74 4.59 5.58 -3.44
C PHE A 74 3.90 6.92 -3.21
N MET A 75 4.13 7.56 -2.06
CA MET A 75 3.61 8.90 -1.75
C MET A 75 4.11 9.95 -2.77
N LYS A 76 5.43 10.05 -2.96
CA LYS A 76 6.05 11.07 -3.84
C LYS A 76 5.61 10.94 -5.30
N ASP A 77 5.38 9.72 -5.76
CA ASP A 77 4.93 9.46 -7.13
C ASP A 77 3.40 9.58 -7.29
N GLY A 78 2.67 9.84 -6.21
CA GLY A 78 1.22 9.95 -6.24
C GLY A 78 0.52 8.63 -6.55
N ALA A 79 1.10 7.50 -6.15
CA ALA A 79 0.52 6.18 -6.37
C ALA A 79 -0.82 6.00 -5.64
N ASN A 80 -1.59 5.01 -6.11
CA ASN A 80 -2.81 4.57 -5.44
C ASN A 80 -2.46 3.56 -4.35
N TYR A 81 -2.58 3.95 -3.08
CA TYR A 81 -2.26 3.07 -1.96
C TYR A 81 -3.12 3.38 -0.73
N SER A 82 -3.08 2.47 0.24
CA SER A 82 -3.70 2.61 1.57
C SER A 82 -2.69 2.30 2.69
N LEU A 83 -3.05 2.68 3.91
CA LEU A 83 -2.29 2.42 5.13
C LEU A 83 -3.07 1.44 6.01
N ASN A 84 -2.47 0.31 6.38
CA ASN A 84 -3.14 -0.82 7.00
C ASN A 84 -2.32 -1.41 8.17
N SER A 85 -2.99 -2.05 9.13
CA SER A 85 -2.33 -2.62 10.31
C SER A 85 -1.87 -4.07 10.16
N ASP A 86 -2.36 -4.75 9.12
CA ASP A 86 -2.10 -6.17 8.87
C ASP A 86 -2.61 -7.07 10.00
N ASP A 87 -1.72 -7.66 10.82
CA ASP A 87 -2.04 -8.52 11.97
C ASP A 87 -1.87 -7.79 13.33
N PRO A 88 -2.79 -6.89 13.73
CA PRO A 88 -2.63 -6.05 14.93
C PRO A 88 -2.47 -6.85 16.23
N LEU A 89 -3.05 -8.04 16.31
CA LEU A 89 -2.88 -8.94 17.45
C LEU A 89 -1.44 -9.45 17.58
N ILE A 90 -0.86 -9.91 16.47
CA ILE A 90 0.49 -10.46 16.42
C ILE A 90 1.53 -9.36 16.62
N PHE A 91 1.32 -8.22 15.95
CA PHE A 91 2.23 -7.08 15.98
C PHE A 91 2.03 -6.14 17.17
N ARG A 92 1.06 -6.46 18.05
CA ARG A 92 0.70 -5.69 19.25
C ARG A 92 0.52 -4.20 18.93
N SER A 93 -0.21 -3.94 17.85
CA SER A 93 -0.41 -2.60 17.30
C SER A 93 -1.90 -2.31 17.09
N THR A 94 -2.17 -1.05 16.84
CA THR A 94 -3.42 -0.59 16.23
C THR A 94 -3.04 0.20 14.99
N ILE A 95 -4.04 0.57 14.18
CA ILE A 95 -3.80 1.40 13.00
C ILE A 95 -3.08 2.73 13.32
N ASP A 96 -3.29 3.30 14.52
CA ASP A 96 -2.60 4.53 14.95
C ASP A 96 -1.07 4.38 14.99
N LYS A 97 -0.55 3.15 15.20
CA LYS A 97 0.89 2.88 15.13
C LYS A 97 1.45 3.19 13.74
N ASP A 98 0.78 2.71 12.70
CA ASP A 98 1.18 2.91 11.30
C ASP A 98 1.04 4.39 10.89
N TYR A 99 -0.01 5.08 11.32
CA TYR A 99 -0.18 6.53 11.09
C TYR A 99 0.93 7.34 11.76
N ARG A 100 1.27 7.04 13.02
CA ARG A 100 2.39 7.71 13.72
C ARG A 100 3.72 7.44 13.03
N ILE A 101 3.96 6.21 12.58
CA ILE A 101 5.18 5.88 11.83
C ILE A 101 5.28 6.73 10.56
N ALA A 102 4.20 6.79 9.77
CA ALA A 102 4.18 7.58 8.54
C ALA A 102 4.38 9.08 8.82
N ARG A 103 3.72 9.63 9.85
CA ARG A 103 3.86 11.03 10.24
C ARG A 103 5.26 11.37 10.75
N ASP A 104 5.78 10.56 11.67
CA ASP A 104 7.00 10.88 12.43
C ASP A 104 8.28 10.59 11.63
N TYR A 105 8.23 9.67 10.66
CA TYR A 105 9.42 9.22 9.92
C TYR A 105 9.34 9.35 8.40
N MET A 106 8.15 9.46 7.80
CA MET A 106 7.97 9.42 6.34
C MET A 106 7.45 10.74 5.75
N GLU A 107 7.38 11.79 6.59
CA GLU A 107 6.92 13.14 6.21
C GLU A 107 5.46 13.21 5.74
N PHE A 108 4.62 12.26 6.17
CA PHE A 108 3.20 12.28 5.83
C PHE A 108 2.49 13.46 6.49
N THR A 109 1.76 14.20 5.66
CA THR A 109 0.92 15.31 6.10
C THR A 109 -0.53 14.86 6.27
N GLU A 110 -1.34 15.70 6.91
CA GLU A 110 -2.79 15.48 7.00
C GLU A 110 -3.44 15.36 5.61
N GLU A 111 -2.98 16.15 4.64
CA GLU A 111 -3.49 16.11 3.27
C GLU A 111 -3.15 14.78 2.59
N GLU A 112 -1.96 14.23 2.83
CA GLU A 112 -1.63 12.90 2.32
C GLU A 112 -2.47 11.81 3.01
N PHE A 113 -2.72 11.92 4.32
CA PHE A 113 -3.61 11.01 5.01
C PHE A 113 -5.05 11.06 4.47
N LYS A 114 -5.59 12.25 4.16
CA LYS A 114 -6.90 12.37 3.50
C LYS A 114 -6.89 11.69 2.13
N LYS A 115 -5.87 11.99 1.32
CA LYS A 115 -5.73 11.44 -0.03
C LYS A 115 -5.65 9.91 -0.03
N LEU A 116 -4.81 9.30 0.81
CA LEU A 116 -4.69 7.84 0.86
C LEU A 116 -5.99 7.17 1.33
N ASN A 117 -6.75 7.79 2.23
CA ASN A 117 -8.04 7.23 2.67
C ASN A 117 -9.12 7.35 1.59
N ILE A 118 -9.14 8.46 0.83
CA ILE A 118 -10.03 8.59 -0.33
C ILE A 118 -9.65 7.55 -1.40
N ASN A 119 -8.36 7.31 -1.63
CA ASN A 119 -7.88 6.26 -2.52
C ASN A 119 -8.29 4.86 -2.04
N ALA A 120 -8.18 4.58 -0.75
CA ALA A 120 -8.64 3.33 -0.14
C ALA A 120 -10.15 3.14 -0.32
N ALA A 121 -10.95 4.19 -0.10
CA ALA A 121 -12.39 4.17 -0.31
C ALA A 121 -12.72 3.90 -1.79
N LYS A 122 -12.11 4.61 -2.74
CA LYS A 122 -12.29 4.37 -4.18
C LYS A 122 -11.85 2.98 -4.62
N SER A 123 -10.86 2.40 -3.94
CA SER A 123 -10.29 1.07 -4.23
C SER A 123 -10.91 -0.04 -3.37
N CYS A 124 -11.96 0.24 -2.59
CA CYS A 124 -12.66 -0.81 -1.87
C CYS A 124 -13.51 -1.67 -2.83
N PHE A 125 -13.82 -2.89 -2.43
CA PHE A 125 -14.64 -3.82 -3.23
C PHE A 125 -16.14 -3.67 -2.98
N LEU A 126 -16.59 -2.53 -2.44
CA LEU A 126 -18.02 -2.21 -2.38
C LEU A 126 -18.56 -1.94 -3.78
N GLU A 127 -19.87 -2.08 -3.93
CA GLU A 127 -20.59 -1.62 -5.11
C GLU A 127 -20.45 -0.10 -5.27
N GLU A 128 -20.51 0.40 -6.51
CA GLU A 128 -20.26 1.81 -6.82
C GLU A 128 -21.17 2.78 -6.06
N GLN A 129 -22.42 2.38 -5.79
CA GLN A 129 -23.33 3.22 -5.00
C GLN A 129 -22.83 3.44 -3.57
N ASP A 130 -22.35 2.39 -2.90
CA ASP A 130 -21.87 2.48 -1.53
C ASP A 130 -20.46 3.07 -1.44
N LYS A 131 -19.63 2.83 -2.46
CA LYS A 131 -18.35 3.51 -2.64
C LYS A 131 -18.51 5.02 -2.75
N ASN A 132 -19.48 5.49 -3.53
CA ASN A 132 -19.78 6.92 -3.65
C ASN A 132 -20.25 7.52 -2.32
N LYS A 133 -21.12 6.82 -1.59
CA LYS A 133 -21.52 7.26 -0.24
C LYS A 133 -20.33 7.35 0.71
N LEU A 134 -19.37 6.42 0.63
CA LEU A 134 -18.19 6.41 1.48
C LEU A 134 -17.22 7.57 1.16
N VAL A 135 -17.03 7.89 -0.12
CA VAL A 135 -16.10 8.94 -0.57
C VAL A 135 -16.66 10.35 -0.30
N TYR A 136 -17.97 10.55 -0.44
CA TYR A 136 -18.63 11.85 -0.34
C TYR A 136 -19.41 12.02 0.97
N LYS A 137 -19.07 11.24 2.00
CA LYS A 137 -19.61 11.41 3.35
C LYS A 137 -19.01 12.64 4.02
#